data_AF-A0A8T5WMW1-F1
#
_entry.id   AF-A0A8T5WMW1-F1
#
_cell.length_a   1.000
_cell.length_b   1.000
_cell.length_c   1.000
_cell.angle_alpha   90.00
_cell.angle_beta   90.00
_cell.angle_gamma   90.00
#
_symmetry.space_group_name_H-M   'P 1'
#
loop_
_entity.id
_entity.type
_entity.pdbx_description
1 polymer ?
#
loop_
_entity_poly.entity_id
_entity_poly.type
_entity_poly.pdbx_seq_one_letter_code
_entity_poly.pdbx_strand_id
1 'polypeptide(L)'
;MSKGVDNVEIPESIRKKTLLEAGTILFKESLFEESGKAFAKAGLKEELLASGDWLAKQGRFPDAAYFYKFSQDRRRMEACAHECMNQGKGQQAKMLFEILDNKNMLMFLQENFGV
;
A
#
# COMPACT_ATOMS: atom_id res chain seq x y z
N MET A 1 18.61 -14.50 -0.85
CA MET A 1 18.93 -13.43 -1.81
C MET A 1 17.99 -12.26 -1.55
N SER A 2 18.49 -11.15 -1.03
CA SER A 2 17.74 -9.92 -0.73
C SER A 2 17.57 -9.10 -2.00
N LYS A 3 16.55 -9.44 -2.82
CA LYS A 3 16.14 -8.64 -3.98
C LYS A 3 15.17 -7.55 -3.53
N GLY A 4 15.21 -6.38 -4.16
CA GLY A 4 14.23 -5.31 -3.95
C GLY A 4 14.86 -3.92 -3.81
N VAL A 5 14.03 -2.90 -3.99
CA VAL A 5 14.41 -1.47 -3.89
C VAL A 5 15.00 -1.13 -2.51
N ASP A 6 14.74 -1.97 -1.51
CA ASP A 6 15.24 -1.84 -0.14
C ASP A 6 16.76 -1.87 -0.03
N ASN A 7 17.46 -2.57 -0.94
CA ASN A 7 18.90 -2.84 -0.84
C ASN A 7 19.79 -2.04 -1.82
N VAL A 8 19.22 -1.04 -2.50
CA VAL A 8 19.96 -0.23 -3.48
C VAL A 8 20.42 1.08 -2.84
N GLU A 9 21.74 1.31 -2.81
CA GLU A 9 22.30 2.62 -2.50
C GLU A 9 22.28 3.50 -3.76
N ILE A 10 21.57 4.63 -3.69
CA ILE A 10 21.46 5.57 -4.81
C ILE A 10 22.05 6.91 -4.38
N PRO A 11 23.02 7.47 -5.14
CA PRO A 11 23.54 8.80 -4.88
C PRO A 11 22.42 9.83 -4.77
N GLU A 12 22.51 10.70 -3.77
CA GLU A 12 21.42 11.63 -3.43
C GLU A 12 21.05 12.55 -4.61
N SER A 13 22.04 12.93 -5.42
CA SER A 13 21.88 13.77 -6.61
C SER A 13 20.93 13.21 -7.67
N ILE A 14 20.80 11.88 -7.77
CA ILE A 14 19.93 11.22 -8.76
C ILE A 14 18.77 10.45 -8.12
N ARG A 15 18.80 10.27 -6.80
CA ARG A 15 17.90 9.40 -6.04
C ARG A 15 16.43 9.64 -6.35
N LYS A 16 15.98 10.89 -6.28
CA LYS A 16 14.57 11.23 -6.50
C LYS A 16 14.11 10.84 -7.92
N LYS A 17 14.91 11.18 -8.94
CA LYS A 17 14.59 10.87 -10.35
C LYS A 17 14.61 9.36 -10.61
N THR A 18 15.67 8.66 -10.19
CA THR A 18 15.80 7.22 -10.41
C THR A 18 14.67 6.43 -9.73
N LEU A 19 14.31 6.79 -8.49
CA LEU A 19 13.24 6.11 -7.77
C LEU A 19 11.85 6.45 -8.30
N LEU A 20 11.62 7.67 -8.81
CA LEU A 20 10.39 8.01 -9.53
C LEU A 20 10.22 7.13 -10.77
N GLU A 21 11.27 7.03 -11.60
CA GLU A 21 11.25 6.21 -12.82
C GLU A 21 11.03 4.73 -12.49
N ALA A 22 11.79 4.20 -11.52
CA ALA A 22 11.65 2.82 -11.06
C ALA A 22 10.24 2.54 -10.50
N GLY A 23 9.74 3.40 -9.61
CA GLY A 23 8.40 3.27 -9.04
C GLY A 23 7.30 3.32 -10.10
N THR A 24 7.47 4.14 -11.14
CA THR A 24 6.55 4.22 -12.28
C THR A 24 6.54 2.95 -13.12
N ILE A 25 7.72 2.36 -13.37
CA ILE A 25 7.83 1.08 -14.11
C ILE A 25 7.17 -0.04 -13.30
N LEU A 26 7.51 -0.16 -12.01
CA LEU A 26 6.94 -1.16 -11.11
C LEU A 26 5.41 -1.05 -11.02
N PHE A 27 4.87 0.17 -11.00
CA PHE A 27 3.43 0.40 -11.02
C PHE A 27 2.78 -0.17 -12.29
N LYS A 28 3.37 0.08 -13.46
CA LYS A 28 2.88 -0.44 -14.75
C LYS A 28 2.94 -1.96 -14.83
N GLU A 29 3.92 -2.57 -14.18
CA GLU A 29 4.07 -4.02 -14.06
C GLU A 29 3.18 -4.64 -12.96
N SER A 30 2.32 -3.84 -12.32
CA SER A 30 1.47 -4.28 -11.20
C SER A 30 2.22 -4.74 -9.95
N LEU A 31 3.50 -4.36 -9.81
CA LEU A 31 4.32 -4.57 -8.61
C LEU A 31 4.11 -3.40 -7.63
N PHE A 32 2.91 -3.34 -7.07
CA PHE A 32 2.41 -2.18 -6.32
C PHE A 32 3.13 -1.93 -5.00
N GLU A 33 3.48 -2.99 -4.27
CA GLU A 33 4.21 -2.82 -3.00
C GLU A 33 5.61 -2.25 -3.26
N GLU A 34 6.33 -2.79 -4.24
CA GLU A 34 7.66 -2.32 -4.63
C GLU A 34 7.62 -0.90 -5.21
N SER A 35 6.59 -0.59 -6.00
CA SER A 35 6.33 0.77 -6.49
C SER A 35 6.15 1.76 -5.34
N GLY A 36 5.31 1.42 -4.36
CA GLY A 36 5.10 2.22 -3.16
C GLY A 36 6.38 2.42 -2.34
N LYS A 37 7.21 1.37 -2.18
CA LYS A 37 8.52 1.47 -1.53
C LYS A 37 9.46 2.43 -2.26
N ALA A 38 9.49 2.38 -3.59
CA ALA A 38 10.31 3.29 -4.39
C ALA A 38 9.89 4.76 -4.19
N PHE A 39 8.58 5.04 -4.27
CA PHE A 39 8.07 6.40 -4.04
C PHE A 39 8.32 6.89 -2.61
N ALA A 40 8.14 6.05 -1.60
CA ALA A 40 8.45 6.41 -0.21
C ALA A 40 9.92 6.75 0.01
N LYS A 41 10.83 5.93 -0.52
CA LYS A 41 12.28 6.18 -0.46
C LYS A 41 12.70 7.49 -1.15
N ALA A 42 11.90 7.94 -2.12
CA ALA A 42 12.11 9.18 -2.85
C ALA A 42 11.42 10.41 -2.20
N GLY A 43 10.63 10.21 -1.14
CA GLY A 43 9.83 11.28 -0.53
C GLY A 43 8.67 11.77 -1.40
N LEU A 44 8.18 10.93 -2.31
CA LEU A 44 7.17 11.25 -3.33
C LEU A 44 5.75 11.01 -2.79
N LYS A 45 5.34 11.84 -1.82
CA LYS A 45 4.05 11.68 -1.12
C LYS A 45 2.85 11.87 -2.05
N GLU A 46 2.93 12.80 -3.00
CA GLU A 46 1.83 13.07 -3.94
C GLU A 46 1.60 11.88 -4.88
N GLU A 47 2.67 11.29 -5.38
CA GLU A 47 2.64 10.08 -6.22
C GLU A 47 2.07 8.89 -5.45
N LEU A 48 2.45 8.71 -4.19
CA LEU A 48 1.84 7.69 -3.33
C LEU A 48 0.32 7.88 -3.22
N LEU A 49 -0.15 9.08 -2.88
CA LEU A 49 -1.57 9.35 -2.72
C LEU A 49 -2.33 9.19 -4.05
N ALA A 50 -1.79 9.70 -5.16
CA ALA A 50 -2.41 9.60 -6.48
C ALA A 50 -2.50 8.15 -6.98
N SER A 51 -1.45 7.36 -6.79
CA SER A 51 -1.44 5.92 -7.11
C SER A 51 -2.44 5.13 -6.27
N GLY A 52 -2.49 5.40 -4.96
CA GLY A 52 -3.48 4.81 -4.06
C GLY A 52 -4.91 5.16 -4.48
N ASP A 53 -5.20 6.43 -4.76
CA ASP A 53 -6.51 6.91 -5.17
C ASP A 53 -6.95 6.28 -6.50
N TRP A 54 -6.02 6.15 -7.44
CA TRP A 54 -6.29 5.50 -8.72
C TRP A 54 -6.65 4.02 -8.53
N LEU A 55 -5.90 3.27 -7.72
CA LEU A 55 -6.19 1.86 -7.45
C LEU A 55 -7.51 1.67 -6.69
N ALA A 56 -7.79 2.53 -5.71
CA ALA A 56 -9.04 2.49 -4.95
C ALA A 56 -10.25 2.72 -5.86
N LYS A 57 -10.17 3.66 -6.82
CA LYS A 57 -11.22 3.88 -7.84
C LYS A 57 -11.47 2.65 -8.73
N GLN A 58 -10.46 1.80 -8.92
CA GLN A 58 -10.60 0.53 -9.65
C GLN A 58 -11.07 -0.63 -8.77
N GLY A 59 -11.41 -0.38 -7.51
CA GLY A 59 -11.80 -1.42 -6.56
C GLY A 59 -10.64 -2.28 -6.03
N ARG A 60 -9.39 -1.88 -6.29
CA ARG A 60 -8.17 -2.59 -5.89
C ARG A 60 -7.69 -2.15 -4.52
N PHE A 61 -8.54 -2.30 -3.51
CA PHE A 61 -8.31 -1.80 -2.16
C PHE A 61 -7.07 -2.38 -1.45
N PRO A 62 -6.75 -3.69 -1.56
CA PRO A 62 -5.51 -4.23 -0.98
C PRO A 62 -4.27 -3.58 -1.58
N ASP A 63 -4.26 -3.36 -2.90
CA ASP A 63 -3.13 -2.74 -3.60
C ASP A 63 -3.01 -1.25 -3.25
N ALA A 64 -4.13 -0.53 -3.20
CA ALA A 64 -4.19 0.87 -2.81
C ALA A 64 -3.66 1.09 -1.39
N ALA A 65 -3.95 0.16 -0.47
CA ALA A 65 -3.53 0.25 0.92
C ALA A 65 -2.01 0.26 1.10
N TYR A 66 -1.22 -0.35 0.21
CA TYR A 66 0.24 -0.23 0.26
C TYR A 66 0.69 1.23 0.11
N PHE A 67 0.12 1.96 -0.85
CA PHE A 67 0.47 3.37 -1.06
C PHE A 67 0.04 4.26 0.11
N TYR A 68 -1.12 3.98 0.71
CA TYR A 68 -1.56 4.70 1.92
C TYR A 68 -0.71 4.39 3.15
N LYS A 69 -0.29 3.13 3.33
CA LYS A 69 0.68 2.73 4.36
C LYS A 69 1.97 3.53 4.22
N PHE A 70 2.53 3.58 3.01
CA PHE A 70 3.79 4.27 2.75
C PHE A 70 3.71 5.79 2.81
N SER A 71 2.54 6.38 2.52
CA SER A 71 2.28 7.82 2.70
C SER A 71 1.81 8.18 4.11
N GLN A 72 1.67 7.18 4.99
CA GLN A 72 1.15 7.29 6.36
C GLN A 72 -0.28 7.86 6.44
N ASP A 73 -1.08 7.70 5.39
CA ASP A 73 -2.50 8.07 5.40
C ASP A 73 -3.34 6.93 5.99
N ARG A 74 -3.33 6.87 7.32
CA ARG A 74 -4.04 5.84 8.09
C ARG A 74 -5.54 5.82 7.78
N ARG A 75 -6.16 6.98 7.58
CA ARG A 75 -7.61 7.10 7.33
C ARG A 75 -7.99 6.44 6.01
N ARG A 76 -7.25 6.70 4.93
CA ARG A 76 -7.51 6.06 3.63
C ARG A 76 -7.20 4.56 3.66
N MET A 77 -6.19 4.16 4.42
CA MET A 77 -5.89 2.74 4.63
C MET A 77 -7.02 2.00 5.37
N GLU A 78 -7.57 2.60 6.43
CA GLU A 78 -8.76 2.08 7.13
C GLU A 78 -9.97 1.98 6.19
N ALA A 79 -10.19 2.99 5.34
CA ALA A 79 -11.25 2.94 4.34
C ALA A 79 -11.08 1.76 3.36
N CYS A 80 -9.86 1.47 2.89
CA CYS A 80 -9.59 0.28 2.08
C CYS A 80 -9.93 -1.02 2.81
N ALA A 81 -9.59 -1.11 4.10
CA ALA A 81 -9.91 -2.30 4.90
C ALA A 81 -11.41 -2.51 5.05
N HIS A 82 -12.17 -1.44 5.32
CA HIS A 82 -13.64 -1.51 5.35
C HIS A 82 -14.25 -1.86 3.99
N GLU A 83 -13.73 -1.32 2.89
CA GLU A 83 -14.21 -1.69 1.55
C GLU A 83 -13.95 -3.16 1.20
N CYS A 84 -12.82 -3.73 1.64
CA CYS A 84 -12.60 -5.17 1.55
C CYS A 84 -13.69 -5.96 2.30
N MET A 85 -14.11 -5.51 3.49
CA MET A 85 -15.20 -6.15 4.22
C MET A 85 -16.53 -6.07 3.48
N ASN A 86 -16.87 -4.88 2.95
CA ASN A 86 -18.12 -4.66 2.21
C ASN A 86 -18.22 -5.56 0.96
N GLN A 87 -17.08 -5.96 0.40
CA GLN A 87 -17.00 -6.90 -0.74
C GLN A 87 -16.91 -8.37 -0.33
N GLY A 88 -17.05 -8.70 0.96
CA GLY A 88 -16.90 -10.07 1.46
C GLY A 88 -15.45 -10.58 1.44
N LYS A 89 -14.46 -9.71 1.24
CA LYS A 89 -13.03 -10.05 1.18
C LYS A 89 -12.42 -10.03 2.60
N GLY A 90 -12.98 -10.81 3.52
CA GLY A 90 -12.63 -10.80 4.94
C GLY A 90 -11.14 -11.02 5.23
N GLN A 91 -10.49 -11.98 4.55
CA GLN A 91 -9.07 -12.25 4.73
C GLN A 91 -8.17 -11.04 4.38
N GLN A 92 -8.54 -10.32 3.32
CA GLN A 92 -7.80 -9.13 2.88
C GLN A 92 -8.05 -7.96 3.83
N ALA A 93 -9.28 -7.80 4.31
CA ALA A 93 -9.59 -6.83 5.36
C ALA A 93 -8.77 -7.10 6.64
N LYS A 94 -8.70 -8.36 7.07
CA LYS A 94 -7.89 -8.78 8.24
C LYS A 94 -6.43 -8.35 8.09
N MET A 95 -5.80 -8.70 6.97
CA MET A 95 -4.41 -8.32 6.70
C MET A 95 -4.21 -6.80 6.82
N LEU A 96 -5.13 -5.99 6.30
CA LEU A 96 -5.03 -4.53 6.41
C LEU A 96 -5.22 -4.05 7.85
N PHE A 97 -6.17 -4.62 8.61
CA PHE A 97 -6.35 -4.26 10.02
C PHE A 97 -5.22 -4.73 10.93
N GLU A 98 -4.50 -5.81 10.58
CA GLU A 98 -3.26 -6.21 11.24
C GLU A 98 -2.17 -5.15 11.06
N ILE A 99 -2.00 -4.65 9.83
CA ILE A 99 -1.04 -3.57 9.55
C ILE A 99 -1.42 -2.28 10.30
N LEU A 100 -2.72 -2.04 10.47
CA LEU A 100 -3.25 -0.89 11.21
C LEU A 100 -3.24 -1.07 12.74
N ASP A 101 -2.90 -2.26 13.27
CA ASP A 101 -3.07 -2.63 14.68
C ASP A 101 -4.48 -2.31 15.23
N ASN A 102 -5.52 -2.52 14.41
CA ASN A 102 -6.91 -2.27 14.80
C ASN A 102 -7.53 -3.51 15.47
N LYS A 103 -7.18 -3.72 16.74
CA LYS A 103 -7.61 -4.90 17.53
C LYS A 103 -9.13 -5.10 17.56
N ASN A 104 -9.90 -4.02 17.62
CA ASN A 104 -11.36 -4.09 17.63
C ASN A 104 -11.89 -4.71 16.34
N MET A 105 -11.38 -4.27 15.20
CA MET A 105 -11.79 -4.82 13.90
C MET A 105 -11.29 -6.25 13.68
N LEU A 106 -10.12 -6.60 14.20
CA LEU A 106 -9.62 -7.97 14.16
C LEU A 106 -10.50 -8.94 14.95
N MET A 107 -10.94 -8.56 16.15
CA MET A 107 -11.90 -9.35 16.93
C MET A 107 -13.24 -9.48 16.19
N PHE A 108 -13.76 -8.37 15.64
CA PHE A 108 -15.00 -8.39 14.87
C PHE A 108 -14.93 -9.36 13.68
N LEU A 109 -13.82 -9.35 12.94
CA LEU A 109 -13.60 -10.25 11.81
C LEU A 109 -13.55 -11.72 12.25
N GLN A 110 -12.85 -12.01 13.33
CA GLN A 110 -12.77 -13.36 13.89
C GLN A 110 -14.14 -13.89 14.35
N GLU A 111 -14.95 -13.06 14.99
CA GLU A 111 -16.26 -13.46 15.54
C GLU A 111 -17.34 -13.63 14.46
N ASN A 112 -17.32 -12.79 13.43
CA ASN A 112 -18.41 -12.72 12.44
C ASN A 112 -18.09 -13.44 11.13
N PHE A 113 -16.81 -13.57 10.78
CA PHE A 113 -16.37 -14.13 9.51
C PHE A 113 -15.41 -15.33 9.69
N GLY A 114 -14.96 -15.61 10.92
CA GLY A 114 -14.04 -16.71 11.21
C GLY A 114 -12.65 -16.56 10.58
N VAL A 115 -12.31 -15.35 10.12
CA VAL A 115 -11.02 -15.03 9.47
C VAL A 115 -10.06 -14.38 10.43
#